data_AF-A0A7C1BB96-F1
#
_entry.id   AF-A0A7C1BB96-F1
#
_cell.length_a   1.000
_cell.length_b   1.000
_cell.length_c   1.000
_cell.angle_alpha   90.00
_cell.angle_beta   90.00
_cell.angle_gamma   90.00
#
_symmetry.space_group_name_H-M   'P 1'
#
loop_
_entity.id
_entity.type
_entity.pdbx_description
1 polymer ?
#
loop_
_entity_poly.entity_id
_entity_poly.type
_entity_poly.pdbx_seq_one_letter_code
_entity_poly.pdbx_strand_id
1 'polypeptide(L)'
;LLPGTISGDAHAIFRLHMRPIDFSIVGTVHSHPSTSWYPSEADLQLFRKYGRIHIIVAYPFQDNTWGAYDHRGTPVKVKVI
;
A
#
# COMPACT_ATOMS: atom_id res chain seq x y z
N LEU A 1 -11.66 -11.45 3.39
CA LEU A 1 -10.55 -11.64 2.43
C LEU A 1 -11.12 -11.70 1.03
N LEU A 2 -10.56 -10.96 0.07
CA LEU A 2 -11.05 -10.99 -1.31
C LEU A 2 -10.78 -12.36 -1.93
N PRO A 3 -11.70 -12.92 -2.74
CA PRO A 3 -11.45 -14.17 -3.45
C PRO A 3 -10.15 -14.09 -4.25
N GLY A 4 -9.29 -15.12 -4.15
CA GLY A 4 -7.99 -15.14 -4.82
C GLY A 4 -6.91 -14.26 -4.18
N THR A 5 -7.14 -13.70 -2.99
CA THR A 5 -6.08 -13.12 -2.17
C THR A 5 -5.15 -14.24 -1.71
N ILE A 6 -3.88 -14.17 -2.09
CA ILE A 6 -2.84 -15.01 -1.50
C ILE A 6 -2.21 -14.19 -0.39
N SER A 7 -2.47 -14.56 0.86
CA SER A 7 -1.82 -13.94 2.02
C SER A 7 -0.82 -14.92 2.59
N GLY A 8 0.44 -14.51 2.69
CA GLY A 8 1.49 -15.18 3.46
C GLY A 8 2.05 -14.23 4.52
N ASP A 9 2.90 -14.75 5.40
CA ASP A 9 3.47 -13.99 6.54
C ASP A 9 4.28 -12.75 6.13
N ALA A 10 4.71 -12.67 4.86
CA ALA A 10 5.51 -11.57 4.32
C ALA A 10 4.79 -10.71 3.27
N HIS A 11 3.68 -11.16 2.68
CA HIS A 11 3.00 -10.42 1.61
C HIS A 11 1.55 -10.86 1.40
N ALA A 12 0.70 -9.90 0.99
CA ALA A 12 -0.64 -10.17 0.49
C ALA A 12 -0.73 -9.77 -0.99
N ILE A 13 -1.01 -10.74 -1.87
CA ILE A 13 -1.28 -10.50 -3.29
C ILE A 13 -2.78 -10.25 -3.44
N PHE A 14 -3.16 -9.01 -3.71
CA PHE A 14 -4.55 -8.65 -4.01
C PHE A 14 -4.83 -8.78 -5.51
N ARG A 15 -5.77 -9.65 -5.89
CA ARG A 15 -6.32 -9.72 -7.25
C ARG A 15 -7.40 -8.65 -7.44
N LEU A 16 -6.99 -7.38 -7.43
CA LEU A 16 -7.88 -6.22 -7.49
C LEU A 16 -8.72 -6.15 -8.79
N HIS A 17 -8.28 -6.80 -9.87
CA HIS A 17 -9.01 -6.90 -11.15
C HIS A 17 -10.27 -7.79 -11.10
N MET A 18 -10.49 -8.54 -10.03
CA MET A 18 -11.71 -9.36 -9.86
C MET A 18 -12.83 -8.61 -9.10
N ARG A 19 -12.68 -7.31 -8.82
CA ARG A 19 -13.72 -6.49 -8.18
C ARG A 19 -14.40 -5.56 -9.19
N PRO A 20 -15.70 -5.26 -8.99
CA PRO A 20 -16.32 -4.10 -9.62
C PRO A 20 -15.53 -2.83 -9.25
N ILE A 21 -15.48 -1.86 -10.17
CA ILE A 21 -14.91 -0.53 -9.90
C ILE A 21 -15.64 0.08 -8.70
N ASP A 22 -14.91 0.29 -7.61
CA ASP A 22 -15.43 0.81 -6.35
C ASP A 22 -14.76 2.15 -6.04
N PHE A 23 -15.46 3.24 -6.31
CA PHE A 23 -14.96 4.61 -6.12
C PHE A 23 -14.75 4.99 -4.65
N SER A 24 -15.21 4.17 -3.69
CA SER A 24 -14.92 4.37 -2.27
C SER A 24 -13.48 3.97 -1.90
N ILE A 25 -12.78 3.23 -2.77
CA ILE A 25 -11.39 2.81 -2.54
C ILE A 25 -10.46 3.98 -2.81
N VAL A 26 -9.87 4.51 -1.75
CA VAL A 26 -8.94 5.65 -1.81
C VAL A 26 -7.48 5.21 -2.00
N GLY A 27 -7.14 3.94 -1.78
CA GLY A 27 -5.86 3.33 -2.12
C GLY A 27 -5.50 2.12 -1.25
N THR A 28 -4.22 1.95 -0.92
CA THR A 28 -3.72 0.74 -0.25
C THR A 28 -2.92 1.06 1.01
N VAL A 29 -2.86 0.10 1.93
CA VAL A 29 -1.90 0.10 3.03
C VAL A 29 -1.26 -1.28 3.12
N HIS A 30 0.05 -1.32 3.28
CA HIS A 30 0.79 -2.56 3.54
C HIS A 30 2.00 -2.30 4.46
N SER A 31 2.65 -3.38 4.87
CA SER A 31 3.82 -3.29 5.76
C SER A 31 5.08 -3.87 5.15
N HIS A 32 6.22 -3.29 5.52
CA HIS A 32 7.54 -3.83 5.27
C HIS A 32 8.12 -4.41 6.57
N PRO A 33 8.65 -5.64 6.55
CA PRO A 33 9.38 -6.18 7.70
C PRO A 33 10.77 -5.55 7.86
N SER A 34 11.26 -4.83 6.84
CA SER A 34 12.49 -4.04 6.90
C SER A 34 12.24 -2.67 7.54
N THR A 35 13.32 -1.92 7.81
CA THR A 35 13.24 -0.55 8.34
C THR A 35 12.88 0.51 7.30
N SER A 36 12.77 0.12 6.02
CA SER A 36 12.51 1.03 4.92
C SER A 36 11.03 1.06 4.61
N TRP A 37 10.42 2.23 4.73
CA TRP A 37 9.06 2.52 4.26
C TRP A 37 9.05 3.06 2.81
N TYR A 38 10.19 3.04 2.11
CA TYR A 38 10.26 3.42 0.69
C TYR A 38 9.68 2.32 -0.21
N PRO A 39 8.94 2.69 -1.27
CA PRO A 39 8.34 1.73 -2.18
C PRO A 39 9.41 1.00 -2.99
N SER A 40 9.23 -0.31 -3.14
CA SER A 40 9.93 -1.14 -4.11
C SER A 40 9.30 -0.99 -5.51
N GLU A 41 9.97 -1.54 -6.53
CA GLU A 41 9.41 -1.59 -7.88
C GLU A 41 8.06 -2.34 -7.94
N ALA A 42 7.88 -3.38 -7.11
CA ALA A 42 6.62 -4.10 -7.02
C ALA A 42 5.50 -3.22 -6.42
N ASP A 43 5.84 -2.38 -5.45
CA ASP A 43 4.90 -1.42 -4.86
C ASP A 43 4.49 -0.36 -5.89
N LEU A 44 5.44 0.18 -6.66
CA LEU A 44 5.13 1.14 -7.74
C LEU A 44 4.20 0.55 -8.80
N GLN A 45 4.38 -0.74 -9.14
CA GLN A 45 3.46 -1.45 -10.03
C GLN A 45 2.07 -1.63 -9.43
N LEU A 46 1.95 -1.78 -8.10
CA LEU A 46 0.66 -1.80 -7.41
C LEU A 46 0.01 -0.41 -7.42
N PHE A 47 0.78 0.64 -7.11
CA PHE A 47 0.29 2.01 -6.96
C PHE A 47 -0.33 2.54 -8.25
N ARG A 48 0.25 2.17 -9.40
CA ARG A 48 -0.26 2.53 -10.73
C ARG A 48 -1.63 1.93 -11.06
N LYS A 49 -2.06 0.88 -10.37
CA LYS A 49 -3.27 0.13 -10.75
C LYS A 49 -4.56 0.73 -10.17
N TYR A 50 -4.54 1.19 -8.92
CA TYR A 50 -5.74 1.62 -8.21
C TYR A 50 -5.41 2.58 -7.08
N GLY A 51 -6.32 3.50 -6.75
CA GLY A 51 -6.18 4.36 -5.57
C GLY A 51 -5.41 5.66 -5.82
N ARG A 52 -5.56 6.60 -4.89
CA ARG A 52 -4.89 7.90 -4.90
C ARG A 52 -3.73 7.95 -3.91
N ILE A 53 -3.85 7.24 -2.79
CA ILE A 53 -2.90 7.29 -1.67
C ILE A 53 -2.51 5.88 -1.25
N HIS A 54 -1.22 5.63 -1.13
CA HIS A 54 -0.65 4.36 -0.73
C HIS A 54 0.23 4.54 0.50
N ILE A 55 -0.04 3.78 1.55
CA ILE A 55 0.69 3.87 2.82
C ILE A 55 1.57 2.63 2.99
N ILE A 56 2.83 2.84 3.33
CA ILE A 56 3.77 1.79 3.73
C ILE A 56 4.13 2.01 5.19
N VAL A 57 3.92 1.01 6.04
CA VAL A 57 4.38 1.00 7.43
C VAL A 57 5.56 0.05 7.55
N ALA A 58 6.66 0.46 8.17
CA ALA A 58 7.90 -0.33 8.26
C ALA A 58 8.23 -0.67 9.71
N TYR A 59 9.01 -1.73 9.92
CA TYR A 59 9.64 -2.03 11.21
C TYR A 59 10.49 -0.84 11.68
N PRO A 60 10.58 -0.50 12.98
CA PRO A 60 9.97 -1.14 14.15
C PRO A 60 8.50 -0.76 14.43
N PHE A 61 7.74 -0.28 13.44
CA PHE A 61 6.31 0.02 13.56
C PHE A 61 5.98 1.10 14.62
N GLN A 62 6.78 2.16 14.64
CA GLN A 62 6.57 3.34 15.45
C GLN A 62 5.80 4.43 14.68
N ASP A 63 5.33 5.45 15.39
CA ASP A 63 4.54 6.56 14.83
C ASP A 63 5.21 7.31 13.67
N ASN A 64 6.53 7.19 13.53
CA ASN A 64 7.34 7.81 12.48
C ASN A 64 7.94 6.82 11.47
N THR A 65 7.62 5.52 11.55
CA THR A 65 8.15 4.50 10.64
C THR A 65 7.13 4.14 9.57
N TRP A 66 6.59 5.15 8.90
CA TRP A 66 5.66 5.00 7.80
C TRP A 66 5.76 6.16 6.82
N GLY A 67 5.27 5.96 5.60
CA GLY A 67 5.11 7.02 4.62
C GLY A 67 3.89 6.81 3.75
N ALA A 68 3.44 7.92 3.15
CA ALA A 68 2.34 7.93 2.18
C ALA A 68 2.85 8.38 0.81
N TYR A 69 2.29 7.78 -0.23
CA TYR A 69 2.72 7.97 -1.61
C TYR A 69 1.53 8.13 -2.56
N ASP A 70 1.73 8.89 -3.63
CA ASP A 70 0.79 8.92 -4.76
C ASP A 70 0.97 7.70 -5.69
N HIS A 71 0.16 7.66 -6.75
CA HIS A 71 0.19 6.59 -7.75
C HIS A 71 1.52 6.47 -8.54
N ARG A 72 2.44 7.44 -8.39
CA ARG A 72 3.78 7.46 -9.00
C ARG A 72 4.89 7.11 -8.00
N GLY A 73 4.54 6.86 -6.73
CA GLY A 73 5.52 6.69 -5.66
C GLY A 73 6.09 8.01 -5.14
N THR A 74 5.50 9.16 -5.49
CA THR A 74 5.91 10.45 -4.95
C THR A 74 5.43 10.58 -3.51
N PRO A 75 6.28 10.96 -2.54
CA PRO A 75 5.84 11.19 -1.17
C PRO A 75 4.74 12.26 -1.09
N VAL A 76 3.69 11.98 -0.32
CA VAL A 76 2.60 12.92 -0.05
C VAL A 76 2.42 13.12 1.45
N LYS A 77 2.11 14.35 1.86
CA LYS A 77 1.80 14.65 3.27
C LYS A 77 0.37 14.24 3.58
N VAL A 78 0.20 13.43 4.62
CA VAL A 78 -1.10 13.08 5.19
C VAL A 78 -1.18 13.69 6.58
N LYS A 79 -2.26 14.40 6.86
CA LYS A 79 -2.53 14.96 8.19
C LYS A 79 -3.28 13.93 9.03
N VAL A 80 -2.72 13.56 10.17
CA VAL A 80 -3.43 12.80 11.22
C VAL A 80 -4.31 13.78 11.98
N ILE A 81 -5.60 13.45 12.14
CA ILE A 81 -6.61 14.28 12.84
C ILE A 81 -7.15 13.57 14.06
#